data_AF-A0A8J7ETY8-F1
#
_entry.id   AF-A0A8J7ETY8-F1
#
_cell.length_a   1.000
_cell.length_b   1.000
_cell.length_c   1.000
_cell.angle_alpha   90.00
_cell.angle_beta   90.00
_cell.angle_gamma   90.00
#
_symmetry.space_group_name_H-M   'P 1'
#
loop_
_entity.id
_entity.type
_entity.pdbx_description
1 polymer ?
#
loop_
_entity_poly.entity_id
_entity_poly.type
_entity_poly.pdbx_seq_one_letter_code
_entity_poly.pdbx_strand_id
1 'polypeptide(L)'
;MPIGSYSQGTEQRFEYLTPEAGLALMKLLDAARADGVWIVPVSAFRDVERQDLLFQLQVQQAGSRQAAATAVAPPGYSEHHTGLAVDLADGLARARDVSLSFGQTEAFQWLSQHAQSFGYEMSFPADNPQGVIYEPWHWRFVGSSDAARVFALARSF
;
A
#
# COMPACT_ATOMS: atom_id res chain seq x y z
N MET A 1 -0.09 2.15 15.26
CA MET A 1 1.03 3.07 15.59
C MET A 1 1.29 3.99 14.40
N PRO A 2 1.73 5.24 14.64
CA PRO A 2 2.10 6.16 13.56
C PRO A 2 3.37 5.67 12.85
N ILE A 3 3.43 5.82 11.52
CA ILE A 3 4.60 5.43 10.68
C ILE A 3 5.19 6.61 9.88
N GLY A 4 4.79 7.84 10.20
CA GLY A 4 5.18 9.05 9.48
C GLY A 4 4.25 9.37 8.30
N SER A 5 4.50 10.47 7.60
CA SER A 5 3.76 10.86 6.40
C SER A 5 4.53 11.85 5.55
N TYR A 6 4.39 11.71 4.24
CA TYR A 6 5.02 12.55 3.23
C TYR A 6 3.98 13.28 2.36
N SER A 7 2.84 13.63 2.94
CA SER A 7 1.87 14.57 2.37
C SER A 7 2.56 15.87 1.93
N GLN A 8 2.46 16.22 0.64
CA GLN A 8 2.91 17.51 0.10
C GLN A 8 1.84 18.57 0.44
N GLY A 9 2.04 19.37 1.51
CA GLY A 9 1.11 20.43 1.91
C GLY A 9 1.24 20.87 3.37
N THR A 10 0.34 21.76 3.82
CA THR A 10 0.28 22.27 5.21
C THR A 10 -0.33 21.29 6.22
N GLU A 11 -0.89 20.17 5.75
CA GLU A 11 -1.44 19.12 6.60
C GLU A 11 -0.46 17.94 6.70
N GLN A 12 0.24 17.86 7.83
CA GLN A 12 0.89 16.62 8.26
C GLN A 12 -0.20 15.63 8.68
N ARG A 13 -0.62 14.77 7.77
CA ARG A 13 -1.52 13.64 8.09
C ARG A 13 -0.68 12.45 8.52
N PHE A 14 -0.71 12.03 9.78
CA PHE A 14 -0.01 10.79 10.17
C PHE A 14 -0.63 9.56 9.50
N GLU A 15 0.19 8.70 8.92
CA GLU A 15 -0.23 7.37 8.48
C GLU A 15 -0.12 6.39 9.65
N TYR A 16 -1.04 5.43 9.69
CA TYR A 16 -1.13 4.45 10.77
C TYR A 16 -1.12 3.03 10.21
N LEU A 17 -0.46 2.14 10.95
CA LEU A 17 -0.56 0.69 10.78
C LEU A 17 -0.89 0.04 12.12
N THR A 18 -1.30 -1.23 12.13
CA THR A 18 -1.28 -2.03 13.36
C THR A 18 0.13 -2.03 13.96
N PRO A 19 0.30 -2.23 15.28
CA PRO A 19 1.63 -2.23 15.90
C PRO A 19 2.59 -3.24 15.25
N GLU A 20 2.13 -4.44 14.91
CA GLU A 20 2.96 -5.47 14.27
C GLU A 20 3.44 -5.05 12.87
N ALA A 21 2.53 -4.56 12.02
CA ALA A 21 2.85 -4.11 10.68
C ALA A 21 3.75 -2.87 10.73
N GLY A 22 3.44 -1.90 11.60
CA GLY A 22 4.27 -0.71 11.77
C GLY A 22 5.70 -1.02 12.23
N LEU A 23 5.88 -1.92 13.20
CA LEU A 23 7.20 -2.36 13.65
C LEU A 23 7.96 -3.10 12.54
N ALA A 24 7.28 -3.94 11.77
CA ALA A 24 7.88 -4.64 10.63
C ALA A 24 8.29 -3.66 9.53
N LEU A 25 7.45 -2.67 9.22
CA LEU A 25 7.76 -1.64 8.22
C LEU A 25 8.98 -0.82 8.62
N MET A 26 9.10 -0.40 9.88
CA MET A 26 10.29 0.35 10.32
C MET A 26 11.57 -0.46 10.11
N LYS A 27 11.57 -1.77 10.45
CA LYS A 27 12.72 -2.65 10.19
C LYS A 27 13.04 -2.79 8.71
N LEU A 28 12.02 -2.88 7.86
CA LEU A 28 12.16 -2.92 6.42
C LEU A 28 12.81 -1.64 5.90
N LEU A 29 12.30 -0.48 6.31
CA LEU A 29 12.80 0.83 5.88
C LEU A 29 14.25 1.05 6.35
N ASP A 30 14.58 0.65 7.58
CA ASP A 30 15.94 0.73 8.12
C ASP A 30 16.92 -0.16 7.34
N ALA A 31 16.50 -1.38 6.96
CA ALA A 31 17.32 -2.29 6.17
C ALA A 31 17.55 -1.74 4.75
N ALA A 32 16.49 -1.26 4.09
CA ALA A 32 16.62 -0.61 2.77
C ALA A 32 17.57 0.58 2.85
N ARG A 33 17.45 1.39 3.92
CA ARG A 33 18.32 2.55 4.15
C ARG A 33 19.78 2.16 4.29
N ALA A 34 20.07 1.06 4.98
CA ALA A 34 21.42 0.53 5.14
C ALA A 34 22.04 0.08 3.80
N ASP A 35 21.21 -0.39 2.88
CA ASP A 35 21.60 -0.75 1.50
C ASP A 35 21.65 0.45 0.55
N GLY A 36 21.45 1.67 1.04
CA GLY A 36 21.44 2.88 0.21
C GLY A 36 20.17 3.04 -0.63
N VAL A 37 19.08 2.38 -0.25
CA VAL A 37 17.76 2.49 -0.89
C VAL A 37 16.83 3.31 0.00
N TRP A 38 16.14 4.30 -0.56
CA TRP A 38 15.19 5.12 0.17
C TRP A 38 13.76 4.76 -0.25
N ILE A 39 13.01 4.18 0.68
CA ILE A 39 11.58 3.89 0.53
C ILE A 39 10.81 4.80 1.48
N VAL A 40 9.67 5.34 1.05
CA VAL A 40 8.82 6.19 1.88
C VAL A 40 7.36 5.74 1.86
N PRO A 41 6.66 5.74 3.02
CA PRO A 41 5.22 5.50 3.05
C PRO A 41 4.43 6.71 2.55
N VAL A 42 3.44 6.47 1.69
CA VAL A 42 2.58 7.49 1.07
C VAL A 42 1.16 7.46 1.66
N SER A 43 0.60 6.27 1.82
CA SER A 43 -0.72 6.05 2.43
C SER A 43 -0.71 4.72 3.18
N ALA A 44 -1.35 4.65 4.33
CA ALA A 44 -1.64 3.40 5.02
C ALA A 44 -3.10 3.44 5.49
N PHE A 45 -3.37 3.20 6.78
CA PHE A 45 -4.74 3.12 7.30
C PHE A 45 -5.64 4.23 6.78
N ARG A 46 -6.77 3.81 6.24
CA ARG A 46 -7.79 4.69 5.70
C ARG A 46 -9.14 4.24 6.23
N ASP A 47 -9.92 5.16 6.77
CA ASP A 47 -11.28 4.87 7.18
C ASP A 47 -12.22 4.73 5.96
N VAL A 48 -13.43 4.20 6.23
CA VAL A 48 -14.45 3.92 5.21
C VAL A 48 -14.96 5.22 4.58
N GLU A 49 -15.11 6.29 5.35
CA GLU A 49 -15.61 7.59 4.86
C GLU A 49 -14.66 8.19 3.82
N ARG A 50 -13.34 8.19 4.11
CA ARG A 50 -12.33 8.64 3.16
C ARG A 50 -12.25 7.75 1.94
N GLN A 51 -12.42 6.43 2.11
CA GLN A 51 -12.46 5.52 0.96
C GLN A 51 -13.68 5.77 0.07
N ASP A 52 -14.84 6.13 0.63
CA ASP A 52 -16.02 6.51 -0.14
C ASP A 52 -15.75 7.74 -0.99
N LEU A 53 -15.15 8.79 -0.43
CA LEU A 53 -14.79 9.98 -1.19
C LEU A 53 -13.87 9.64 -2.39
N LEU A 54 -12.82 8.83 -2.17
CA LEU A 54 -11.92 8.40 -3.24
C LEU A 54 -12.64 7.56 -4.30
N PHE A 55 -13.50 6.64 -3.87
CA PHE A 55 -14.26 5.79 -4.77
C PHE A 55 -15.23 6.61 -5.63
N GLN A 56 -15.98 7.56 -5.05
CA GLN A 56 -16.89 8.42 -5.82
C GLN A 56 -16.14 9.26 -6.86
N LEU A 57 -14.97 9.81 -6.51
CA LEU A 57 -14.12 10.54 -7.46
C LEU A 57 -13.67 9.62 -8.60
N GLN A 58 -13.27 8.39 -8.28
CA GLN A 58 -12.87 7.42 -9.30
C GLN A 58 -14.05 6.99 -10.19
N VAL A 59 -15.26 6.85 -9.64
CA VAL A 59 -16.47 6.56 -10.42
C VAL A 59 -16.75 7.65 -11.45
N GLN A 60 -16.57 8.92 -11.08
CA GLN A 60 -16.74 10.05 -11.99
C GLN A 60 -15.71 10.00 -13.13
N GLN A 61 -14.46 9.62 -12.83
CA GLN A 61 -13.39 9.53 -13.82
C GLN A 61 -13.52 8.31 -14.73
N ALA A 62 -13.86 7.15 -14.16
CA ALA A 62 -13.93 5.87 -14.86
C ALA A 62 -15.28 5.65 -15.58
N GLY A 63 -16.29 6.47 -15.32
CA GLY A 63 -17.62 6.41 -15.94
C GLY A 63 -18.53 5.29 -15.43
N SER A 64 -18.04 4.41 -14.55
CA SER A 64 -18.87 3.39 -13.88
C SER A 64 -18.24 2.88 -12.59
N ARG A 65 -19.07 2.32 -11.70
CA ARG A 65 -18.61 1.64 -10.48
C ARG A 65 -17.77 0.40 -10.77
N GLN A 66 -18.12 -0.36 -11.81
CA GLN A 66 -17.37 -1.54 -12.23
C GLN A 66 -15.95 -1.16 -12.65
N ALA A 67 -15.80 -0.14 -13.50
CA ALA A 67 -14.50 0.33 -13.95
C ALA A 67 -13.69 0.95 -12.79
N ALA A 68 -14.33 1.73 -11.92
CA ALA A 68 -13.67 2.32 -10.76
C ALA A 68 -13.13 1.26 -9.79
N ALA A 69 -13.88 0.18 -9.55
CA ALA A 69 -13.50 -0.90 -8.64
C ALA A 69 -12.22 -1.64 -9.04
N THR A 70 -11.77 -1.52 -10.29
CA THR A 70 -10.50 -2.09 -10.74
C THR A 70 -9.27 -1.32 -10.24
N ALA A 71 -9.43 -0.04 -9.90
CA ALA A 71 -8.33 0.86 -9.51
C ALA A 71 -8.48 1.43 -8.09
N VAL A 72 -9.71 1.57 -7.60
CA VAL A 72 -9.99 2.04 -6.24
C VAL A 72 -11.04 1.11 -5.64
N ALA A 73 -10.67 0.42 -4.55
CA ALA A 73 -11.58 -0.50 -3.89
C ALA A 73 -12.87 0.21 -3.43
N PRO A 74 -14.04 -0.44 -3.53
CA PRO A 74 -15.26 0.07 -2.91
C PRO A 74 -15.09 0.24 -1.38
N PRO A 75 -15.84 1.16 -0.75
CA PRO A 75 -15.78 1.37 0.70
C PRO A 75 -16.12 0.09 1.45
N GLY A 76 -15.32 -0.26 2.47
CA GLY A 76 -15.44 -1.52 3.20
C GLY A 76 -14.68 -2.71 2.58
N TYR A 77 -14.11 -2.54 1.38
CA TYR A 77 -13.35 -3.59 0.68
C TYR A 77 -11.87 -3.25 0.47
N SER A 78 -11.43 -2.06 0.92
CA SER A 78 -10.03 -1.63 0.83
C SER A 78 -9.15 -2.35 1.84
N GLU A 79 -8.01 -2.91 1.42
CA GLU A 79 -7.02 -3.50 2.33
C GLU A 79 -6.49 -2.46 3.34
N HIS A 80 -6.49 -1.16 2.98
CA HIS A 80 -6.12 -0.07 3.89
C HIS A 80 -7.03 0.04 5.12
N HIS A 81 -8.27 -0.48 5.09
CA HIS A 81 -9.14 -0.51 6.28
C HIS A 81 -8.60 -1.41 7.38
N THR A 82 -7.77 -2.39 7.05
CA THR A 82 -7.22 -3.36 8.00
C THR A 82 -6.11 -2.75 8.86
N GLY A 83 -5.49 -1.66 8.40
CA GLY A 83 -4.24 -1.14 8.98
C GLY A 83 -3.04 -2.06 8.77
N LEU A 84 -3.12 -3.02 7.84
CA LEU A 84 -2.04 -3.95 7.47
C LEU A 84 -1.44 -3.63 6.08
N ALA A 85 -2.10 -2.78 5.29
CA ALA A 85 -1.64 -2.37 3.97
C ALA A 85 -0.99 -0.98 3.99
N VAL A 86 -0.01 -0.80 3.11
CA VAL A 86 0.73 0.45 2.93
C VAL A 86 1.08 0.65 1.46
N ASP A 87 0.90 1.87 0.99
CA ASP A 87 1.38 2.35 -0.30
C ASP A 87 2.78 2.96 -0.10
N LEU A 88 3.74 2.50 -0.89
CA LEU A 88 5.16 2.89 -0.82
C LEU A 88 5.59 3.58 -2.12
N ALA A 89 6.55 4.50 -1.99
CA ALA A 89 7.17 5.16 -3.12
C ALA A 89 8.70 5.24 -2.96
N ASP A 90 9.37 5.56 -4.06
CA ASP A 90 10.80 5.85 -4.07
C ASP A 90 11.05 7.22 -3.43
N GLY A 91 11.83 7.24 -2.35
CA GLY A 91 12.16 8.45 -1.61
C GLY A 91 13.06 9.42 -2.36
N LEU A 92 13.76 8.95 -3.41
CA LEU A 92 14.59 9.75 -4.30
C LEU A 92 13.80 10.35 -5.47
N ALA A 93 12.62 9.81 -5.79
CA ALA A 93 11.74 10.38 -6.80
C ALA A 93 11.25 11.77 -6.36
N ARG A 94 11.15 12.70 -7.32
CA ARG A 94 10.70 14.08 -7.03
C ARG A 94 9.23 14.13 -6.59
N ALA A 95 8.38 13.32 -7.20
CA ALA A 95 6.95 13.30 -6.92
C ALA A 95 6.62 12.52 -5.64
N ARG A 96 7.38 11.45 -5.33
CA ARG A 96 7.11 10.52 -4.21
C ARG A 96 5.66 10.04 -4.18
N ASP A 97 5.13 9.74 -5.36
CA ASP A 97 3.74 9.39 -5.58
C ASP A 97 3.55 7.88 -5.82
N VAL A 98 2.29 7.46 -5.72
CA VAL A 98 1.86 6.12 -6.13
C VAL A 98 1.65 6.12 -7.63
N SER A 99 2.57 5.50 -8.38
CA SER A 99 2.49 5.45 -9.84
C SER A 99 3.15 4.19 -10.40
N LEU A 100 2.79 3.81 -11.62
CA LEU A 100 3.38 2.66 -12.30
C LEU A 100 4.89 2.80 -12.49
N SER A 101 5.41 4.02 -12.52
CA SER A 101 6.84 4.30 -12.60
C SER A 101 7.61 3.77 -11.40
N PHE A 102 6.97 3.65 -10.23
CA PHE A 102 7.58 3.04 -9.04
C PHE A 102 8.10 1.63 -9.32
N GLY A 103 7.37 0.84 -10.14
CA GLY A 103 7.76 -0.52 -10.52
C GLY A 103 9.09 -0.62 -11.28
N GLN A 104 9.68 0.49 -11.70
CA GLN A 104 10.96 0.55 -12.42
C GLN A 104 12.11 1.07 -11.55
N THR A 105 11.85 1.41 -10.28
CA THR A 105 12.83 2.03 -9.37
C THR A 105 13.69 0.99 -8.65
N GLU A 106 14.84 1.43 -8.13
CA GLU A 106 15.68 0.61 -7.24
C GLU A 106 14.94 0.26 -5.94
N ALA A 107 14.10 1.17 -5.45
CA ALA A 107 13.23 0.95 -4.30
C ALA A 107 12.27 -0.24 -4.50
N PHE A 108 11.61 -0.32 -5.64
CA PHE A 108 10.75 -1.45 -5.97
C PHE A 108 11.52 -2.76 -6.16
N GLN A 109 12.69 -2.70 -6.82
CA GLN A 109 13.55 -3.88 -7.00
C GLN A 109 14.01 -4.45 -5.65
N TRP A 110 14.40 -3.57 -4.71
CA TRP A 110 14.77 -3.96 -3.36
C TRP A 110 13.59 -4.59 -2.62
N LEU A 111 12.41 -3.95 -2.64
CA LEU A 111 11.19 -4.51 -2.03
C LEU A 111 10.87 -5.91 -2.56
N SER A 112 10.96 -6.10 -3.88
CA SER A 112 10.67 -7.38 -4.53
C SER A 112 11.58 -8.53 -4.05
N GLN A 113 12.78 -8.21 -3.57
CA GLN A 113 13.76 -9.19 -3.10
C GLN A 113 13.70 -9.40 -1.58
N HIS A 114 13.35 -8.36 -0.82
CA HIS A 114 13.55 -8.32 0.63
C HIS A 114 12.26 -8.21 1.45
N ALA A 115 11.16 -7.70 0.90
CA ALA A 115 9.95 -7.40 1.69
C ALA A 115 9.40 -8.64 2.43
N GLN A 116 9.50 -9.82 1.82
CA GLN A 116 9.00 -11.06 2.41
C GLN A 116 9.71 -11.42 3.72
N SER A 117 11.00 -11.12 3.88
CA SER A 117 11.71 -11.39 5.15
C SER A 117 11.23 -10.51 6.31
N PHE A 118 10.51 -9.43 6.00
CA PHE A 118 9.86 -8.56 6.98
C PHE A 118 8.36 -8.85 7.09
N GLY A 119 7.85 -9.88 6.43
CA GLY A 119 6.44 -10.25 6.44
C GLY A 119 5.56 -9.39 5.53
N TYR A 120 6.15 -8.70 4.54
CA TYR A 120 5.42 -7.95 3.53
C TYR A 120 5.39 -8.67 2.18
N GLU A 121 4.28 -8.57 1.46
CA GLU A 121 4.12 -9.02 0.08
C GLU A 121 3.34 -7.98 -0.73
N MET A 122 3.53 -7.98 -2.05
CA MET A 122 2.75 -7.13 -2.95
C MET A 122 1.35 -7.71 -3.12
N SER A 123 0.30 -6.90 -2.90
CA SER A 123 -1.07 -7.42 -2.96
C SER A 123 -1.58 -7.63 -4.38
N PHE A 124 -1.19 -6.74 -5.31
CA PHE A 124 -1.74 -6.68 -6.66
C PHE A 124 -0.65 -6.76 -7.75
N PRO A 125 -0.02 -7.94 -7.94
CA PRO A 125 0.76 -8.22 -9.16
C PRO A 125 -0.12 -8.15 -10.42
N ALA A 126 0.50 -8.09 -11.60
CA ALA A 126 -0.20 -7.93 -12.89
C ALA A 126 -1.23 -9.03 -13.20
N ASP A 127 -1.09 -10.21 -12.63
CA ASP A 127 -1.94 -11.39 -12.79
C ASP A 127 -2.70 -11.77 -11.52
N ASN A 128 -2.92 -10.81 -10.61
CA ASN A 128 -3.65 -11.06 -9.38
C ASN A 128 -5.10 -11.54 -9.67
N PRO A 129 -5.61 -12.53 -8.91
CA PRO A 129 -6.92 -13.12 -9.17
C PRO A 129 -8.09 -12.19 -8.85
N GLN A 130 -7.85 -11.09 -8.12
CA GLN A 130 -8.89 -10.14 -7.71
C GLN A 130 -9.32 -9.19 -8.83
N GLY A 131 -8.60 -9.17 -9.96
CA GLY A 131 -8.90 -8.30 -11.10
C GLY A 131 -8.64 -6.81 -10.82
N VAL A 132 -7.89 -6.50 -9.76
CA VAL A 132 -7.37 -5.16 -9.48
C VAL A 132 -6.22 -4.88 -10.45
N ILE A 133 -6.04 -3.63 -10.85
CA ILE A 133 -4.90 -3.24 -11.68
C ILE A 133 -3.57 -3.58 -11.01
N TYR A 134 -2.50 -3.65 -11.79
CA TYR A 134 -1.15 -3.78 -11.25
C TYR A 134 -0.80 -2.55 -10.38
N GLU A 135 -0.48 -2.79 -9.11
CA GLU A 135 -0.12 -1.74 -8.14
C GLU A 135 1.25 -2.01 -7.52
N PRO A 136 2.37 -1.62 -8.18
CA PRO A 136 3.72 -1.83 -7.64
C PRO A 136 3.94 -1.15 -6.29
N TRP A 137 3.15 -0.13 -5.98
CA TRP A 137 3.23 0.64 -4.73
C TRP A 137 2.52 -0.06 -3.55
N HIS A 138 1.62 -1.02 -3.78
CA HIS A 138 0.73 -1.52 -2.74
C HIS A 138 1.24 -2.82 -2.10
N TRP A 139 1.57 -2.75 -0.81
CA TRP A 139 2.15 -3.84 -0.04
C TRP A 139 1.34 -4.11 1.23
N ARG A 140 1.13 -5.39 1.53
CA ARG A 140 0.41 -5.82 2.74
C ARG A 140 1.28 -6.65 3.66
N PHE A 141 1.06 -6.49 4.96
CA PHE A 141 1.69 -7.28 6.00
C PHE A 141 0.94 -8.59 6.22
N VAL A 142 1.65 -9.71 6.09
CA VAL A 142 1.16 -11.08 6.32
C VAL A 142 2.08 -11.84 7.30
N GLY A 143 2.96 -11.14 8.01
CA GLY A 143 4.00 -11.73 8.86
C GLY A 143 3.50 -12.43 10.13
N SER A 144 2.22 -12.28 10.48
CA SER A 144 1.58 -13.00 11.59
C SER A 144 0.42 -13.87 11.09
N SER A 145 0.08 -14.92 11.85
CA SER A 145 -1.04 -15.81 11.49
C SER A 145 -2.38 -15.09 11.41
N ASP A 146 -2.58 -14.06 12.24
CA ASP A 146 -3.81 -13.27 12.23
C ASP A 146 -3.84 -12.32 11.04
N ALA A 147 -2.73 -11.63 10.75
CA ALA A 147 -2.63 -10.79 9.55
C ALA A 147 -2.82 -11.61 8.26
N ALA A 148 -2.17 -12.78 8.15
CA ALA A 148 -2.34 -13.67 7.01
C ALA A 148 -3.80 -14.14 6.84
N ARG A 149 -4.52 -14.40 7.94
CA ARG A 149 -5.92 -14.83 7.91
C ARG A 149 -6.85 -13.75 7.35
N VAL A 150 -6.58 -12.47 7.63
CA VAL A 150 -7.36 -11.35 7.10
C VAL A 150 -7.41 -11.40 5.56
N PHE A 151 -6.28 -11.71 4.91
CA PHE A 151 -6.19 -11.74 3.44
C PHE A 151 -6.51 -13.09 2.81
N ALA A 152 -6.43 -14.19 3.56
CA ALA A 152 -6.80 -15.52 3.06
C ALA A 152 -8.27 -15.59 2.60
N LEU A 153 -9.16 -14.88 3.30
CA LEU A 153 -10.58 -14.79 2.93
C LEU A 153 -10.78 -14.05 1.61
N ALA A 154 -10.01 -13.00 1.34
CA ALA A 154 -10.08 -12.23 0.09
C ALA A 154 -9.60 -13.04 -1.13
N ARG A 155 -8.70 -14.01 -0.95
CA ARG A 155 -8.18 -14.88 -2.03
C ARG A 155 -9.11 -16.04 -2.40
N SER A 156 -10.21 -16.25 -1.67
CA SER A 156 -11.08 -17.43 -1.78
C SER A 156 -12.34 -17.21 -2.65
N PHE A 157 -12.45 -16.04 -3.28
CA PHE A 157 -13.56 -15.65 -4.18
C PHE A 157 -13.01 -15.25 -5.54
#